data_AF-A0AAI9CKB7-F1
#
_entry.id   AF-A0AAI9CKB7-F1
#
_cell.length_a   1.000
_cell.length_b   1.000
_cell.length_c   1.000
_cell.angle_alpha   90.00
_cell.angle_beta   90.00
_cell.angle_gamma   90.00
#
_symmetry.space_group_name_H-M   'P 1'
#
loop_
_entity.id
_entity.type
_entity.pdbx_description
1 polymer ?
#
loop_
_entity_poly.entity_id
_entity_poly.type
_entity_poly.pdbx_seq_one_letter_code
_entity_poly.pdbx_strand_id
1 'polypeptide(L)'
;MNIPPERKFLGNGLVIFSDGMGVWRLEGPSVSFSLEGKEALRRAITLLEFPFGNVISDLGRNFPYPLLVQIGLNHDSDYWIGLALSWVPFLAKQDVELIIDDLNSVAFDKKVSQKNRVMAKREITRVRNM
;
A
#
# COMPACT_ATOMS: atom_id res chain seq x y z
N MET A 1 27.03 7.69 -9.39
CA MET A 1 26.13 6.67 -9.97
C MET A 1 24.79 7.34 -10.19
N ASN A 2 24.31 7.43 -11.43
CA ASN A 2 22.92 7.82 -11.69
C ASN A 2 22.05 6.61 -11.33
N ILE A 3 21.54 6.59 -10.10
CA ILE A 3 20.48 5.65 -9.72
C ILE A 3 19.30 5.98 -10.64
N PRO A 4 18.77 5.01 -11.42
CA PRO A 4 17.58 5.28 -12.21
C PRO A 4 16.48 5.79 -11.28
N PRO A 5 15.77 6.87 -11.63
CA PRO A 5 14.77 7.46 -10.76
C PRO A 5 13.69 6.43 -10.41
N GLU A 6 13.40 6.29 -9.12
CA GLU A 6 12.36 5.40 -8.56
C GLU A 6 11.05 5.64 -9.31
N ARG A 7 10.60 4.66 -10.11
CA ARG A 7 9.45 4.81 -11.01
C ARG A 7 8.71 3.49 -11.25
N LYS A 8 7.38 3.54 -11.24
CA LYS A 8 6.50 2.41 -11.53
C LYS A 8 5.44 2.80 -12.56
N PHE A 9 5.37 2.06 -13.66
CA PHE A 9 4.29 2.19 -14.64
C PHE A 9 3.09 1.36 -14.21
N LEU A 10 1.90 1.97 -14.23
CA LEU A 10 0.62 1.35 -13.85
C LEU A 10 -0.17 0.84 -15.07
N GLY A 11 0.32 1.09 -16.29
CA GLY A 11 -0.45 0.91 -17.52
C GLY A 11 -1.19 2.20 -17.94
N ASN A 12 -1.71 2.23 -19.17
CA ASN A 12 -2.45 3.38 -19.74
C ASN A 12 -1.69 4.72 -19.73
N GLY A 13 -0.36 4.67 -19.72
CA GLY A 13 0.49 5.86 -19.65
C GLY A 13 0.62 6.49 -18.27
N LEU A 14 0.07 5.87 -17.22
CA LEU A 14 0.23 6.33 -15.84
C LEU A 14 1.54 5.83 -15.24
N VAL A 15 2.26 6.73 -14.56
CA VAL A 15 3.51 6.47 -13.87
C VAL A 15 3.52 7.10 -12.49
N ILE A 16 3.98 6.35 -11.49
CA ILE A 16 4.32 6.87 -10.17
C ILE A 16 5.83 7.03 -10.10
N PHE A 17 6.32 8.17 -9.63
CA PHE A 17 7.75 8.40 -9.46
C PHE A 17 8.05 9.39 -8.34
N SER A 18 9.29 9.35 -7.85
CA SER A 18 9.84 10.37 -6.94
C SER A 18 10.43 11.52 -7.75
N ASP A 19 10.11 12.76 -7.41
CA ASP A 19 10.62 13.95 -8.10
C ASP A 19 12.06 14.32 -7.71
N GLY A 20 12.71 13.51 -6.88
CA GLY A 20 14.08 13.74 -6.39
C GLY A 20 14.16 14.72 -5.21
N MET A 21 13.06 15.40 -4.86
CA MET A 21 12.93 16.22 -3.65
C MET A 21 12.20 15.48 -2.51
N GLY A 22 11.92 14.19 -2.70
CA GLY A 22 11.21 13.35 -1.74
C GLY A 22 9.70 13.36 -1.90
N VAL A 23 9.17 14.03 -2.94
CA VAL A 23 7.73 14.07 -3.22
C VAL A 23 7.39 13.00 -4.26
N TRP A 24 6.42 12.17 -3.89
CA TRP A 24 5.85 11.17 -4.80
C TRP A 24 4.80 11.80 -5.70
N ARG A 25 4.84 11.47 -6.99
CA ARG A 25 3.91 12.01 -7.99
C ARG A 25 3.28 10.88 -8.79
N LEU A 26 2.03 11.09 -9.20
CA LEU A 26 1.35 10.31 -10.24
C LEU A 26 1.20 11.18 -11.48
N GLU A 27 1.74 10.73 -12.59
CA GLU A 27 1.67 11.43 -13.87
C GLU A 27 1.07 10.54 -14.95
N GLY A 28 0.30 11.16 -15.84
CA GLY A 28 -0.23 10.55 -17.05
C GLY A 28 -0.24 11.57 -18.19
N PRO A 29 -0.78 11.19 -19.36
CA PRO A 29 -0.71 12.02 -20.57
C PRO A 29 -1.28 13.44 -20.42
N SER A 30 -2.26 13.63 -19.53
CA SER A 30 -2.95 14.92 -19.34
C SER A 30 -3.04 15.35 -17.86
N VAL A 31 -2.40 14.62 -16.94
CA VAL A 31 -2.56 14.85 -15.50
C VAL A 31 -1.24 14.66 -14.75
N SER A 32 -1.01 15.49 -13.73
CA SER A 32 0.09 15.34 -12.78
C SER A 32 -0.42 15.69 -11.39
N PHE A 33 -0.33 14.76 -10.45
CA PHE A 33 -0.77 14.92 -9.07
C PHE A 33 0.40 14.66 -8.12
N SER A 34 0.56 15.52 -7.10
CA SER A 34 1.32 15.13 -5.90
C SER A 34 0.55 14.03 -5.17
N LEU A 35 1.27 13.07 -4.59
CA LEU A 35 0.74 11.99 -3.75
C LEU A 35 0.99 12.24 -2.26
N GLU A 36 1.24 13.50 -1.87
CA GLU A 36 1.46 13.87 -0.47
C GLU A 36 0.20 13.74 0.37
N GLY A 37 0.31 12.98 1.45
CA GLY A 37 -0.78 12.73 2.38
C GLY A 37 -1.75 11.64 1.91
N LYS A 38 -2.56 11.18 2.86
CA LYS A 38 -3.44 9.99 2.69
C LYS A 38 -4.41 10.12 1.52
N GLU A 39 -5.10 11.25 1.42
CA GLU A 39 -6.14 11.46 0.39
C GLU A 39 -5.56 11.57 -1.03
N ALA A 40 -4.37 12.15 -1.17
CA ALA A 40 -3.68 12.19 -2.44
C ALA A 40 -3.21 10.79 -2.85
N LEU A 41 -2.58 10.07 -1.91
CA LEU A 41 -2.05 8.73 -2.10
C LEU A 41 -3.12 7.68 -2.45
N ARG A 42 -4.41 7.92 -2.16
CA ARG A 42 -5.51 7.04 -2.63
C ARG A 42 -5.49 6.82 -4.14
N ARG A 43 -4.98 7.78 -4.93
CA ARG A 43 -4.83 7.64 -6.38
C ARG A 43 -3.85 6.53 -6.79
N ALA A 44 -2.98 6.12 -5.88
CA ALA A 44 -2.01 5.05 -6.09
C ALA A 44 -2.52 3.68 -5.60
N ILE A 45 -3.77 3.53 -5.16
CA ILE A 45 -4.30 2.27 -4.60
C ILE A 45 -4.16 1.08 -5.55
N THR A 46 -4.21 1.32 -6.87
CA THR A 46 -4.01 0.29 -7.90
C THR A 46 -2.61 -0.34 -7.86
N LEU A 47 -1.63 0.27 -7.20
CA LEU A 47 -0.36 -0.38 -6.91
C LEU A 47 -0.54 -1.72 -6.17
N LEU A 48 -1.58 -1.85 -5.32
CA LEU A 48 -1.87 -3.07 -4.57
C LEU A 48 -2.19 -4.27 -5.47
N GLU A 49 -2.56 -4.04 -6.73
CA GLU A 49 -2.83 -5.09 -7.72
C GLU A 49 -1.54 -5.75 -8.23
N PHE A 50 -0.39 -5.12 -8.01
CA PHE A 50 0.92 -5.65 -8.38
C PHE A 50 1.53 -6.46 -7.23
N PRO A 51 2.40 -7.45 -7.52
CA PRO A 51 3.19 -8.11 -6.48
C PRO A 51 4.05 -7.09 -5.73
N PHE A 52 4.03 -7.13 -4.39
CA PHE A 52 4.80 -6.21 -3.53
C PHE A 52 6.27 -6.13 -3.94
N GLY A 53 6.91 -7.28 -4.20
CA GLY A 53 8.31 -7.37 -4.63
C GLY A 53 8.62 -6.55 -5.88
N ASN A 54 7.69 -6.49 -6.85
CA ASN A 54 7.88 -5.70 -8.05
C ASN A 54 7.76 -4.21 -7.74
N VAL A 55 6.79 -3.82 -6.90
CA VAL A 55 6.58 -2.41 -6.55
C VAL A 55 7.74 -1.86 -5.72
N ILE A 56 8.27 -2.62 -4.75
CA ILE A 56 9.43 -2.19 -3.95
C ILE A 56 10.72 -2.15 -4.75
N SER A 57 10.89 -3.04 -5.74
CA SER A 57 12.03 -2.97 -6.67
C SER A 57 12.01 -1.69 -7.51
N ASP A 58 10.81 -1.25 -7.90
CA ASP A 58 10.63 -0.12 -8.82
C ASP A 58 10.60 1.25 -8.09
N LEU A 59 9.97 1.31 -6.91
CA LEU A 59 9.78 2.54 -6.14
C LEU A 59 10.74 2.68 -4.94
N GLY A 60 11.59 1.69 -4.67
CA GLY A 60 12.54 1.75 -3.56
C GLY A 60 11.87 1.75 -2.18
N ARG A 61 12.64 1.98 -1.12
CA ARG A 61 12.13 1.86 0.27
C ARG A 61 11.44 3.13 0.78
N ASN A 62 11.57 4.24 0.07
CA ASN A 62 11.10 5.56 0.52
C ASN A 62 9.62 5.80 0.18
N PHE A 63 9.00 4.92 -0.60
CA PHE A 63 7.58 5.01 -0.89
C PHE A 63 6.75 4.68 0.37
N PRO A 64 5.65 5.40 0.65
CA PRO A 64 4.86 5.23 1.87
C PRO A 64 3.95 3.98 1.82
N TYR A 65 4.54 2.78 1.73
CA TYR A 65 3.83 1.49 1.70
C TYR A 65 2.84 1.29 2.84
N PRO A 66 3.16 1.62 4.11
CA PRO A 66 2.23 1.38 5.22
C PRO A 66 0.96 2.21 5.06
N LEU A 67 1.10 3.46 4.59
CA LEU A 67 -0.05 4.33 4.33
C LEU A 67 -0.91 3.83 3.16
N LEU A 68 -0.30 3.29 2.12
CA LEU A 68 -1.03 2.68 1.01
C LEU A 68 -1.81 1.42 1.45
N VAL A 69 -1.20 0.58 2.27
CA VAL A 69 -1.87 -0.59 2.86
C VAL A 69 -3.02 -0.13 3.77
N GLN A 70 -2.80 0.88 4.62
CA GLN A 70 -3.87 1.46 5.45
C GLN A 70 -5.05 1.96 4.60
N ILE A 71 -4.79 2.60 3.45
CA ILE A 71 -5.84 3.04 2.52
C ILE A 71 -6.68 1.85 2.05
N GLY A 72 -6.05 0.74 1.67
CA GLY A 72 -6.75 -0.45 1.21
C GLY A 72 -7.50 -1.19 2.32
N LEU A 73 -6.95 -1.25 3.54
CA LEU A 73 -7.63 -1.84 4.70
C LEU A 73 -8.90 -1.07 5.10
N ASN A 74 -8.89 0.26 4.92
CA ASN A 74 -10.02 1.15 5.18
C ASN A 74 -11.00 1.28 3.99
N HIS A 75 -10.86 0.46 2.95
CA HIS A 75 -11.74 0.51 1.81
C HIS A 75 -13.00 -0.34 2.07
N ASP A 76 -14.17 0.12 1.63
CA ASP A 76 -15.45 -0.63 1.76
C ASP A 76 -15.53 -1.91 0.90
N SER A 77 -14.50 -2.22 0.10
CA SER A 77 -14.52 -3.33 -0.86
C SER A 77 -13.64 -4.45 -0.37
N ASP A 78 -14.21 -5.64 -0.24
CA ASP A 78 -13.47 -6.84 0.18
C ASP A 78 -12.30 -7.17 -0.76
N TYR A 79 -12.38 -6.75 -2.02
CA TYR A 79 -11.28 -6.85 -2.98
C TYR A 79 -10.05 -6.03 -2.55
N TRP A 80 -10.24 -4.74 -2.29
CA TRP A 80 -9.14 -3.84 -1.89
C TRP A 80 -8.58 -4.20 -0.52
N ILE A 81 -9.44 -4.60 0.43
CA ILE A 81 -9.02 -5.13 1.73
C ILE A 81 -8.12 -6.36 1.53
N GLY A 82 -8.55 -7.30 0.68
CA GLY A 82 -7.80 -8.52 0.41
C GLY A 82 -6.43 -8.25 -0.22
N LEU A 83 -6.35 -7.30 -1.16
CA LEU A 83 -5.08 -6.88 -1.77
C LEU A 83 -4.16 -6.22 -0.73
N ALA A 84 -4.66 -5.31 0.09
CA ALA A 84 -3.87 -4.68 1.15
C ALA A 84 -3.34 -5.71 2.16
N LEU A 85 -4.19 -6.65 2.60
CA LEU A 85 -3.78 -7.74 3.50
C LEU A 85 -2.70 -8.65 2.90
N SER A 86 -2.67 -8.80 1.57
CA SER A 86 -1.63 -9.60 0.90
C SER A 86 -0.24 -8.94 0.96
N TRP A 87 -0.18 -7.62 1.17
CA TRP A 87 1.07 -6.87 1.29
C TRP A 87 1.61 -6.82 2.74
N VAL A 88 0.75 -6.94 3.75
CA VAL A 88 1.12 -6.86 5.18
C VAL A 88 2.28 -7.79 5.59
N PRO A 89 2.42 -9.04 5.10
CA PRO A 89 3.54 -9.91 5.46
C PRO A 89 4.92 -9.37 5.06
N PHE A 90 4.98 -8.46 4.10
CA PHE A 90 6.23 -7.89 3.59
C PHE A 90 6.64 -6.59 4.27
N LEU A 91 5.76 -6.02 5.10
CA LEU A 91 6.05 -4.82 5.87
C LEU A 91 6.92 -5.14 7.09
N ALA A 92 7.77 -4.19 7.48
CA ALA A 92 8.54 -4.29 8.71
C ALA A 92 7.60 -4.31 9.93
N LYS A 93 8.03 -4.91 11.05
CA LYS A 93 7.23 -5.00 12.28
C LYS A 93 6.65 -3.64 12.70
N GLN A 94 7.52 -2.63 12.77
CA GLN A 94 7.17 -1.24 13.11
C GLN A 94 6.10 -0.64 12.18
N ASP A 95 6.15 -0.96 10.89
CA ASP A 95 5.17 -0.47 9.91
C ASP A 95 3.81 -1.13 10.08
N VAL A 96 3.79 -2.42 10.47
CA VAL A 96 2.55 -3.13 10.78
C VAL A 96 1.95 -2.64 12.10
N GLU A 97 2.78 -2.28 13.08
CA GLU A 97 2.34 -1.66 14.34
C GLU A 97 1.60 -0.34 14.09
N LEU A 98 2.03 0.45 13.09
CA LEU A 98 1.33 1.70 12.70
C LEU A 98 -0.08 1.48 12.13
N ILE A 99 -0.37 0.28 11.62
CA ILE A 99 -1.67 -0.06 11.02
C ILE A 99 -2.44 -1.13 11.83
N ILE A 100 -2.03 -1.37 13.08
CA ILE A 100 -2.59 -2.47 13.88
C ILE A 100 -4.07 -2.27 14.19
N ASP A 101 -4.50 -1.02 14.39
CA ASP A 101 -5.90 -0.68 14.64
C ASP A 101 -6.78 -0.90 13.40
N ASP A 102 -6.24 -0.62 12.20
CA ASP A 102 -6.90 -0.93 10.94
C ASP A 102 -7.04 -2.45 10.76
N LEU A 103 -6.00 -3.22 11.08
CA LEU A 103 -6.05 -4.69 11.05
C LEU A 103 -7.06 -5.25 12.06
N ASN A 104 -7.13 -4.70 13.27
CA ASN A 104 -8.14 -5.09 14.27
C ASN A 104 -9.54 -4.80 13.74
N SER A 105 -9.76 -3.62 13.14
CA SER A 105 -11.05 -3.24 12.55
C SER A 105 -11.48 -4.25 11.49
N VAL A 106 -10.58 -4.58 10.56
CA VAL A 106 -10.80 -5.62 9.55
C VAL A 106 -11.07 -6.99 10.19
N ALA A 107 -10.31 -7.40 11.20
CA ALA A 107 -10.42 -8.72 11.84
C ALA A 107 -11.77 -8.98 12.52
N PHE A 108 -12.43 -7.93 13.01
CA PHE A 108 -13.65 -8.03 13.81
C PHE A 108 -14.92 -7.49 13.12
N ASP A 109 -14.80 -6.78 11.99
CA ASP A 109 -15.94 -6.33 11.21
C ASP A 109 -16.64 -7.48 10.46
N LYS A 110 -17.89 -7.77 10.82
CA LYS A 110 -18.70 -8.84 10.21
C LYS A 110 -19.03 -8.59 8.72
N LYS A 111 -18.87 -7.36 8.22
CA LYS A 111 -19.06 -7.04 6.79
C LYS A 111 -17.90 -7.53 5.93
N VAL A 112 -16.70 -7.68 6.50
CA VAL A 112 -15.51 -8.20 5.82
C VAL A 112 -15.60 -9.71 5.68
N SER A 113 -15.15 -10.24 4.54
CA SER A 113 -15.19 -11.68 4.28
C SER A 113 -14.41 -12.47 5.33
N GLN A 114 -14.85 -13.69 5.60
CA GLN A 114 -14.19 -14.58 6.55
C GLN A 114 -12.70 -14.77 6.22
N LYS A 115 -12.35 -14.87 4.93
CA LYS A 115 -10.97 -14.99 4.45
C LYS A 115 -10.12 -13.81 4.92
N ASN A 116 -10.57 -12.58 4.63
CA ASN A 116 -9.83 -11.37 4.98
C ASN A 116 -9.73 -11.18 6.48
N ARG A 117 -10.80 -11.48 7.24
CA ARG A 117 -10.76 -11.48 8.71
C ARG A 117 -9.72 -12.44 9.28
N VAL A 118 -9.61 -13.65 8.72
CA VAL A 118 -8.62 -14.64 9.15
C VAL A 118 -7.20 -14.18 8.82
N MET A 119 -6.99 -13.61 7.63
CA MET A 119 -5.70 -13.03 7.24
C MET A 119 -5.29 -11.91 8.20
N ALA A 120 -6.18 -10.97 8.53
CA ALA A 120 -5.90 -9.90 9.48
C ALA A 120 -5.51 -10.44 10.87
N LYS A 121 -6.27 -11.41 11.41
CA LYS A 121 -5.96 -12.06 12.70
C LYS A 121 -4.59 -12.75 12.70
N ARG A 122 -4.22 -13.38 11.60
CA ARG A 122 -2.91 -14.01 11.43
C ARG A 122 -1.79 -12.97 11.54
N GLU A 123 -1.93 -11.85 10.85
CA GLU A 123 -0.90 -10.79 10.86
C GLU A 123 -0.81 -10.08 12.23
N ILE A 124 -1.93 -9.84 12.92
CA ILE A 124 -1.95 -9.35 14.30
C ILE A 124 -1.18 -10.30 15.22
N THR A 125 -1.41 -11.60 15.08
CA THR A 125 -0.74 -12.63 15.90
C THR A 125 0.75 -12.69 15.58
N ARG A 126 1.13 -12.60 14.30
CA ARG A 126 2.53 -12.59 13.86
C ARG A 126 3.32 -11.47 14.53
N VAL A 127 2.79 -10.24 14.49
CA VAL A 127 3.49 -9.07 15.06
C VAL A 127 3.62 -9.15 16.58
N ARG A 128 2.61 -9.67 17.28
CA ARG A 128 2.63 -9.84 18.74
C ARG A 128 3.62 -10.90 19.23
N ASN A 129 3.96 -11.87 18.37
CA ASN A 129 4.85 -12.98 18.70
C ASN A 129 6.28 -12.80 18.15
N MET A 130 6.56 -11.68 17.49
CA MET A 130 7.91 -11.24 17.09
C MET A 130 8.53 -10.36 18.18
#